data_AF-A0A2V9AGA5-F1
#
_entry.id   AF-A0A2V9AGA5-F1
#
_cell.length_a   1.000
_cell.length_b   1.000
_cell.length_c   1.000
_cell.angle_alpha   90.00
_cell.angle_beta   90.00
_cell.angle_gamma   90.00
#
_symmetry.space_group_name_H-M   'P 1'
#
loop_
_entity.id
_entity.type
_entity.pdbx_description
1 polymer ?
#
loop_
_entity_poly.entity_id
_entity_poly.type
_entity_poly.pdbx_seq_one_letter_code
_entity_poly.pdbx_strand_id
1 'polypeptide(L)'
;MGIRLLLGRGVEWRDTSNSPKVAVVNEAFANHFLDGQDPVGHRFNFEKFDGVYEIVGLVQDAKYAKLRNSVLPTVYLPVSQVPFPLDDVHFEVRAAADPLSLIPSVRRVVRELDSNLPLSEVKTQTEQIAETLVQERLFARLSSFFGGLAVLLACIGLYGLMGYIVTRQTGEIGMRSALGAERLDIFAMVMRKVLVLVALGVCVGVPAALAATRLISSYLFG
;
A
#
# COMPACT_ATOMS: atom_id res chain seq x y z
N MET A 1 11.45 -11.46 -6.77
CA MET A 1 10.50 -10.57 -7.50
C MET A 1 10.80 -10.52 -9.00
N GLY A 2 9.79 -10.40 -9.87
CA GLY A 2 9.93 -10.38 -11.34
C GLY A 2 10.18 -8.97 -11.89
N ILE A 3 11.25 -8.32 -11.45
CA ILE A 3 11.57 -6.96 -11.89
C ILE A 3 12.01 -7.01 -13.35
N ARG A 4 11.39 -6.15 -14.17
CA ARG A 4 11.64 -6.13 -15.59
C ARG A 4 12.94 -5.39 -15.88
N LEU A 5 13.82 -6.02 -16.65
CA LEU A 5 14.97 -5.37 -17.25
C LEU A 5 14.51 -4.49 -18.41
N LEU A 6 14.94 -3.23 -18.42
CA LEU A 6 14.60 -2.23 -19.43
C LEU A 6 15.72 -2.10 -20.46
N LEU A 7 16.97 -2.00 -20.02
CA LEU A 7 18.15 -1.84 -20.87
C LEU A 7 19.32 -2.67 -20.35
N GLY A 8 20.24 -3.02 -21.26
CA GLY A 8 21.47 -3.73 -20.94
C GLY A 8 21.23 -5.18 -20.51
N ARG A 9 21.86 -5.59 -19.42
CA ARG A 9 21.79 -6.95 -18.85
C ARG A 9 21.62 -6.92 -17.33
N GLY A 10 21.11 -8.02 -16.78
CA GLY A 10 21.10 -8.23 -15.33
C GLY A 10 22.47 -8.62 -14.77
N VAL A 11 22.50 -8.82 -13.45
CA VAL A 11 23.62 -9.48 -12.78
C VAL A 11 23.65 -10.96 -13.20
N GLU A 12 24.83 -11.44 -13.59
CA GLU A 12 25.04 -12.80 -14.07
C GLU A 12 26.14 -13.51 -13.28
N TRP A 13 26.20 -14.84 -13.41
CA TRP A 13 27.21 -15.67 -12.72
C TRP A 13 28.67 -15.33 -13.06
N ARG A 14 28.91 -14.70 -14.22
CA ARG A 14 30.26 -14.24 -14.63
C ARG A 14 30.75 -13.02 -13.85
N ASP A 15 29.85 -12.28 -13.19
CA ASP A 15 30.16 -11.08 -12.42
C ASP A 15 30.73 -11.51 -11.05
N THR A 16 32.00 -11.90 -11.05
CA THR A 16 32.75 -12.38 -9.87
C THR A 16 33.63 -11.27 -9.27
N SER A 17 34.24 -11.53 -8.11
CA SER A 17 35.21 -10.61 -7.48
C SER A 17 36.43 -10.29 -8.37
N ASN A 18 36.78 -11.19 -9.30
CA ASN A 18 37.91 -11.03 -10.23
C ASN A 18 37.52 -10.39 -11.57
N SER A 19 36.23 -10.11 -11.78
CA SER A 19 35.72 -9.46 -12.98
C SER A 19 35.60 -7.94 -12.77
N PRO A 20 35.44 -7.14 -13.84
CA PRO A 20 35.10 -5.73 -13.70
C PRO A 20 33.90 -5.53 -12.76
N LYS A 21 33.96 -4.49 -11.93
CA LYS A 21 32.89 -4.18 -11.00
C LYS A 21 31.69 -3.65 -11.75
N VAL A 22 30.54 -4.29 -11.58
CA VAL A 22 29.32 -3.96 -12.32
C VAL A 22 28.15 -3.66 -11.39
N ALA A 23 27.23 -2.85 -11.88
CA ALA A 23 26.03 -2.47 -11.18
C ALA A 23 24.81 -2.49 -12.12
N VAL A 24 23.66 -2.84 -11.58
CA VAL A 24 22.36 -2.63 -12.23
C VAL A 24 21.63 -1.56 -11.42
N VAL A 25 20.99 -0.61 -12.08
CA VAL A 25 20.31 0.51 -11.41
C VAL A 25 18.84 0.57 -11.80
N ASN A 26 18.00 1.22 -11.00
CA ASN A 26 16.61 1.47 -11.36
C ASN A 26 16.40 2.82 -12.08
N GLU A 27 15.21 3.03 -12.63
CA GLU A 27 14.81 4.28 -13.31
C GLU A 27 14.98 5.51 -12.40
N ALA A 28 14.60 5.42 -11.13
CA ALA A 28 14.76 6.53 -10.17
C ALA A 28 16.23 6.94 -10.00
N PHE A 29 17.16 5.99 -10.01
CA PHE A 29 18.59 6.29 -9.96
C PHE A 29 19.08 7.00 -11.23
N ALA A 30 18.73 6.47 -12.40
CA ALA A 30 19.13 7.06 -13.67
C ALA A 30 18.58 8.49 -13.82
N ASN A 31 17.33 8.72 -13.44
CA ASN A 31 16.70 10.03 -13.49
C ASN A 31 17.33 11.03 -12.50
N HIS A 32 17.73 10.57 -11.31
CA HIS A 32 18.26 11.45 -10.28
C HIS A 32 19.73 11.82 -10.48
N PHE A 33 20.56 10.88 -10.96
CA PHE A 33 22.01 11.06 -11.04
C PHE A 33 22.54 11.27 -12.45
N LEU A 34 21.79 10.88 -13.48
CA LEU A 34 22.23 10.92 -14.88
C LEU A 34 21.36 11.84 -15.74
N ASP A 35 20.42 12.58 -15.15
CA ASP A 35 19.53 13.54 -15.83
C ASP A 35 18.86 12.98 -17.11
N GLY A 36 18.53 11.68 -17.11
CA GLY A 36 17.90 11.01 -18.25
C GLY A 36 18.84 10.58 -19.38
N GLN A 37 20.15 10.63 -19.19
CA GLN A 37 21.13 10.03 -20.11
C GLN A 37 21.07 8.50 -20.08
N ASP A 38 21.57 7.84 -21.14
CA ASP A 38 21.63 6.38 -21.20
C ASP A 38 22.50 5.85 -20.06
N PRO A 39 21.92 5.12 -19.09
CA PRO A 39 22.66 4.70 -17.90
C PRO A 39 23.69 3.62 -18.21
N VAL A 40 23.54 2.84 -19.28
CA VAL A 40 24.43 1.70 -19.55
C VAL A 40 25.81 2.19 -20.00
N GLY A 41 26.87 1.64 -19.42
CA GLY A 41 28.27 2.00 -19.68
C GLY A 41 28.77 3.18 -18.83
N HIS A 42 27.89 3.87 -18.10
CA HIS A 42 28.32 4.90 -17.15
C HIS A 42 29.04 4.27 -15.97
N ARG A 43 30.04 5.00 -15.46
CA ARG A 43 30.86 4.55 -14.34
C ARG A 43 30.68 5.50 -13.17
N PHE A 44 30.47 4.94 -12.00
CA PHE A 44 30.35 5.70 -10.76
C PHE A 44 31.17 5.04 -9.65
N ASN A 45 31.52 5.84 -8.65
CA ASN A 45 32.11 5.35 -7.42
C ASN A 45 31.04 5.37 -6.33
N PHE A 46 31.01 4.34 -5.50
CA PHE A 46 30.06 4.23 -4.41
C PHE A 46 30.84 4.38 -3.11
N GLU A 47 30.72 5.52 -2.42
CA GLU A 47 31.58 5.84 -1.25
C GLU A 47 31.67 4.75 -0.18
N LYS A 48 30.60 3.95 -0.04
CA LYS A 48 30.53 2.85 0.93
C LYS A 48 31.33 1.61 0.51
N PHE A 49 31.66 1.46 -0.77
CA PHE A 49 32.37 0.31 -1.32
C PHE A 49 33.50 0.75 -2.24
N ASP A 50 34.73 0.37 -1.91
CA ASP A 50 35.88 0.73 -2.73
C ASP A 50 35.72 0.25 -4.18
N GLY A 51 35.93 1.13 -5.15
CA GLY A 51 36.06 0.80 -6.56
C GLY A 51 35.06 1.50 -7.48
N VAL A 52 35.39 1.50 -8.77
CA VAL A 52 34.56 2.11 -9.82
C VAL A 52 33.67 1.04 -10.43
N TYR A 53 32.36 1.21 -10.29
CA TYR A 53 31.33 0.32 -10.82
C TYR A 53 30.85 0.84 -12.18
N GLU A 54 30.73 -0.06 -13.15
CA GLU A 54 30.10 0.20 -14.43
C GLU A 54 28.63 -0.24 -14.41
N ILE A 55 27.73 0.63 -14.87
CA ILE A 55 26.33 0.30 -14.99
C ILE A 55 26.13 -0.59 -16.22
N VAL A 56 25.73 -1.84 -16.01
CA VAL A 56 25.52 -2.81 -17.10
C VAL A 56 24.06 -3.03 -17.45
N GLY A 57 23.13 -2.47 -16.66
CA GLY A 57 21.70 -2.59 -16.91
C GLY A 57 20.85 -1.61 -16.14
N LEU A 58 19.66 -1.37 -16.70
CA LEU A 58 18.59 -0.58 -16.11
C LEU A 58 17.38 -1.47 -15.87
N VAL A 59 16.82 -1.43 -14.67
CA VAL A 59 15.60 -2.16 -14.31
C VAL A 59 14.46 -1.21 -13.97
N GLN A 60 13.24 -1.71 -14.06
CA GLN A 60 12.06 -0.96 -13.67
C GLN A 60 12.08 -0.65 -12.17
N ASP A 61 11.54 0.51 -11.81
CA ASP A 61 11.32 0.93 -10.44
C ASP A 61 10.50 -0.09 -9.64
N ALA A 62 11.00 -0.46 -8.46
CA ALA A 62 10.31 -1.34 -7.52
C ALA A 62 10.33 -0.74 -6.11
N LYS A 63 9.21 -0.89 -5.39
CA LYS A 63 9.07 -0.36 -4.02
C LYS A 63 9.56 -1.40 -3.01
N TYR A 64 10.74 -1.18 -2.47
CA TYR A 64 11.38 -2.10 -1.51
C TYR A 64 11.17 -1.73 -0.05
N ALA A 65 11.36 -0.46 0.32
CA ALA A 65 11.42 -0.09 1.74
C ALA A 65 10.05 0.22 2.35
N LYS A 66 9.22 1.01 1.65
CA LYS A 66 7.87 1.40 2.09
C LYS A 66 7.02 1.62 0.85
N LEU A 67 5.80 1.06 0.82
CA LEU A 67 4.84 1.30 -0.28
C LEU A 67 4.52 2.80 -0.48
N ARG A 68 4.76 3.59 0.56
CA ARG A 68 4.32 4.97 0.71
C ARG A 68 5.36 6.02 0.32
N ASN A 69 6.64 5.66 0.26
CA ASN A 69 7.69 6.58 -0.16
C ASN A 69 7.82 6.61 -1.69
N SER A 70 8.41 7.70 -2.20
CA SER A 70 8.93 7.76 -3.57
C SER A 70 9.90 6.60 -3.79
N VAL A 71 9.98 6.12 -5.04
CA VAL A 71 10.93 5.07 -5.38
C VAL A 71 12.33 5.65 -5.19
N LEU A 72 13.12 5.02 -4.32
CA LEU A 72 14.46 5.48 -4.02
C LEU A 72 15.40 5.09 -5.17
N PRO A 73 16.40 5.94 -5.49
CA PRO A 73 17.56 5.52 -6.27
C PRO A 73 18.18 4.25 -5.67
N THR A 74 18.13 3.15 -6.42
CA THR A 74 18.53 1.82 -5.96
C THR A 74 19.57 1.25 -6.89
N VAL A 75 20.63 0.70 -6.29
CA VAL A 75 21.74 0.03 -6.99
C VAL A 75 21.77 -1.43 -6.57
N TYR A 76 21.78 -2.32 -7.54
CA TYR A 76 21.94 -3.76 -7.39
C TYR A 76 23.36 -4.16 -7.76
N LEU A 77 24.05 -4.79 -6.82
CA LEU A 77 25.43 -5.22 -6.97
C LEU A 77 25.51 -6.75 -6.88
N PRO A 78 26.43 -7.40 -7.63
CA PRO A 78 26.71 -8.82 -7.44
C PRO A 78 27.24 -9.07 -6.02
N VAL A 79 26.63 -10.02 -5.30
CA VAL A 79 27.04 -10.39 -3.93
C VAL A 79 28.52 -10.77 -3.85
N SER A 80 29.03 -11.41 -4.90
CA SER A 80 30.45 -11.80 -5.06
C SER A 80 31.42 -10.62 -5.10
N GLN A 81 30.97 -9.41 -5.43
CA GLN A 81 31.80 -8.21 -5.61
C GLN A 81 31.80 -7.28 -4.40
N VAL A 82 30.91 -7.51 -3.43
CA VAL A 82 30.69 -6.62 -2.29
C VAL A 82 31.00 -7.36 -0.98
N PRO A 83 31.81 -6.77 -0.08
CA PRO A 83 32.05 -7.34 1.23
C PRO A 83 30.83 -7.08 2.14
N PHE A 84 29.75 -7.84 1.97
CA PHE A 84 28.62 -7.83 2.89
C PHE A 84 28.87 -8.79 4.06
N PRO A 85 28.46 -8.43 5.30
CA PRO A 85 28.29 -9.41 6.35
C PRO A 85 27.31 -10.49 5.86
N LEU A 86 27.70 -11.77 5.95
CA LEU A 86 26.86 -12.89 5.51
C LEU A 86 25.63 -13.09 6.42
N ASP A 87 25.51 -12.32 7.49
CA ASP A 87 24.45 -12.40 8.50
C ASP A 87 23.08 -11.91 7.98
N ASP A 88 23.03 -11.23 6.83
CA ASP A 88 21.80 -10.61 6.26
C ASP A 88 21.50 -11.09 4.83
N VAL A 89 21.82 -12.36 4.53
CA VAL A 89 21.55 -12.97 3.22
C VAL A 89 20.17 -13.61 3.22
N HIS A 90 19.28 -13.07 2.39
CA HIS A 90 17.95 -13.65 2.17
C HIS A 90 17.91 -14.54 0.93
N PHE A 91 17.21 -15.66 1.02
CA PHE A 91 16.96 -16.56 -0.10
C PHE A 91 15.47 -16.56 -0.46
N GLU A 92 15.17 -16.27 -1.73
CA GLU A 92 13.82 -16.45 -2.28
C GLU A 92 13.71 -17.83 -2.95
N VAL A 93 12.74 -18.64 -2.51
CA VAL A 93 12.44 -19.94 -3.14
C VAL A 93 11.09 -19.84 -3.83
N ARG A 94 11.06 -20.13 -5.15
CA ARG A 94 9.81 -20.22 -5.90
C ARG A 94 9.21 -21.61 -5.76
N ALA A 95 8.05 -21.70 -5.13
CA ALA A 95 7.27 -22.92 -4.99
C ALA A 95 6.12 -22.94 -6.02
N ALA A 96 5.91 -24.08 -6.70
CA ALA A 96 4.70 -24.30 -7.50
C ALA A 96 3.54 -24.88 -6.67
N ALA A 97 3.87 -25.53 -5.55
CA ALA A 97 2.93 -26.09 -4.57
C ALA A 97 2.85 -25.18 -3.33
N ASP A 98 2.14 -25.62 -2.28
CA ASP A 98 2.06 -24.90 -1.01
C ASP A 98 3.48 -24.57 -0.47
N PRO A 99 3.85 -23.28 -0.38
CA PRO A 99 5.19 -22.87 0.07
C PRO A 99 5.54 -23.38 1.47
N LEU A 100 4.53 -23.54 2.35
CA LEU A 100 4.74 -24.02 3.71
C LEU A 100 5.21 -25.49 3.74
N SER A 101 4.77 -26.29 2.77
CA SER A 101 5.17 -27.70 2.64
C SER A 101 6.64 -27.89 2.24
N LEU A 102 7.28 -26.87 1.66
CA LEU A 102 8.70 -26.91 1.26
C LEU A 102 9.66 -26.55 2.40
N ILE A 103 9.17 -25.90 3.46
CA ILE A 103 9.99 -25.44 4.59
C ILE A 103 10.81 -26.59 5.22
N PRO A 104 10.24 -27.79 5.50
CA PRO A 104 11.02 -28.88 6.07
C PRO A 104 12.15 -29.37 5.15
N SER A 105 11.90 -29.39 3.84
CA SER A 105 12.89 -29.81 2.83
C SER A 105 14.02 -28.80 2.70
N VAL A 106 13.71 -27.50 2.61
CA VAL A 106 14.71 -26.43 2.62
C VAL A 106 15.53 -26.46 3.91
N ARG A 107 14.88 -26.67 5.05
CA ARG A 107 15.55 -26.79 6.35
C ARG A 107 16.53 -27.96 6.41
N ARG A 108 16.19 -29.08 5.79
CA ARG A 108 17.08 -30.24 5.72
C ARG A 108 18.33 -29.93 4.90
N VAL A 109 18.16 -29.35 3.71
CA VAL A 109 19.28 -29.00 2.83
C VAL A 109 20.22 -27.99 3.49
N VAL A 110 19.68 -26.94 4.13
CA VAL A 110 20.52 -25.94 4.84
C VAL A 110 21.32 -26.60 5.97
N ARG A 111 20.70 -27.48 6.77
CA ARG A 111 21.42 -28.22 7.82
C ARG A 111 22.48 -29.18 7.29
N GLU A 112 22.27 -29.76 6.11
CA GLU A 112 23.25 -30.64 5.46
C GLU A 112 24.46 -29.84 4.95
N LEU A 113 24.28 -28.58 4.57
CA LEU A 113 25.37 -27.66 4.23
C LEU A 113 26.15 -27.20 5.47
N ASP A 114 25.45 -26.66 6.47
CA ASP A 114 26.05 -26.23 7.73
C ASP A 114 24.99 -26.22 8.84
N SER A 115 25.23 -27.01 9.88
CA SER A 115 24.32 -27.13 11.03
C SER A 115 24.31 -25.90 11.94
N ASN A 116 25.27 -24.98 11.79
CA ASN A 116 25.36 -23.75 12.56
C ASN A 116 24.62 -22.58 11.91
N LEU A 117 24.10 -22.72 10.68
CA LEU A 117 23.33 -21.66 10.03
C LEU A 117 21.90 -21.59 10.59
N PRO A 118 21.52 -20.51 11.29
CA PRO A 118 20.16 -20.36 11.79
C PRO A 118 19.22 -20.08 10.62
N LEU A 119 18.24 -20.96 10.41
CA LEU A 119 17.06 -20.67 9.60
C LEU A 119 16.12 -19.78 10.40
N SER A 120 16.42 -18.48 10.41
CA SER A 120 15.56 -17.45 10.98
C SER A 120 14.57 -16.92 9.94
N GLU A 121 13.39 -16.53 10.41
CA GLU A 121 12.38 -15.78 9.64
C GLU A 121 11.93 -16.42 8.31
N VAL A 122 11.67 -17.73 8.31
CA VAL A 122 11.00 -18.37 7.17
C VAL A 122 9.56 -17.87 7.07
N LYS A 123 9.29 -16.95 6.15
CA LYS A 123 7.96 -16.40 5.89
C LYS A 123 7.58 -16.58 4.43
N THR A 124 6.29 -16.73 4.18
CA THR A 124 5.80 -16.67 2.79
C THR A 124 5.79 -15.21 2.32
N GLN A 125 5.91 -14.99 1.01
CA GLN A 125 5.82 -13.62 0.46
C GLN A 125 4.49 -12.94 0.85
N THR A 126 3.40 -13.70 0.90
CA THR A 126 2.09 -13.21 1.34
C THR A 126 2.09 -12.74 2.80
N GLU A 127 2.76 -13.47 3.68
CA GLU A 127 2.89 -13.14 5.09
C GLU A 127 3.75 -11.90 5.31
N GLN A 128 4.87 -11.79 4.58
CA GLN A 128 5.72 -10.59 4.60
C GLN A 128 4.97 -9.34 4.11
N ILE A 129 4.13 -9.47 3.08
CA ILE A 129 3.24 -8.38 2.63
C ILE A 129 2.21 -8.04 3.72
N ALA A 130 1.62 -9.05 4.37
CA ALA A 130 0.63 -8.84 5.41
C ALA A 130 1.20 -8.09 6.62
N GLU A 131 2.43 -8.42 7.05
CA GLU A 131 3.15 -7.72 8.13
C GLU A 131 3.46 -6.27 7.77
N THR A 132 3.86 -6.02 6.53
CA THR A 132 4.16 -4.66 6.02
C THR A 132 2.94 -3.74 6.04
N LEU A 133 1.72 -4.30 6.05
CA LEU A 133 0.45 -3.57 5.98
C LEU A 133 -0.36 -3.55 7.29
N VAL A 134 0.20 -4.03 8.40
CA VAL A 134 -0.53 -4.15 9.67
C VAL A 134 -1.01 -2.79 10.17
N GLN A 135 -0.13 -1.78 10.14
CA GLN A 135 -0.43 -0.45 10.67
C GLN A 135 -1.52 0.25 9.84
N GLU A 136 -1.43 0.19 8.51
CA GLU A 136 -2.43 0.74 7.59
C GLU A 136 -3.79 0.07 7.78
N ARG A 137 -3.82 -1.25 7.91
CA ARG A 137 -5.06 -2.00 8.15
C ARG A 137 -5.68 -1.66 9.51
N LEU A 138 -4.87 -1.46 10.55
CA LEU A 138 -5.36 -1.03 11.86
C LEU A 138 -6.01 0.35 11.79
N PHE A 139 -5.33 1.33 11.18
CA PHE A 139 -5.91 2.66 10.98
C PHE A 139 -7.20 2.60 10.15
N ALA A 140 -7.20 1.88 9.03
CA ALA A 140 -8.39 1.74 8.19
C ALA A 140 -9.56 1.09 8.95
N ARG A 141 -9.30 0.08 9.79
CA ARG A 141 -10.30 -0.57 10.64
C ARG A 141 -10.85 0.38 11.69
N LEU A 142 -9.98 1.09 12.41
CA LEU A 142 -10.39 2.06 13.44
C LEU A 142 -11.19 3.22 12.82
N SER A 143 -10.72 3.78 11.71
CA SER A 143 -11.44 4.83 10.98
C SER A 143 -12.78 4.35 10.47
N SER A 144 -12.87 3.13 9.92
CA SER A 144 -14.15 2.54 9.48
C SER A 144 -15.09 2.32 10.66
N PHE A 145 -14.58 1.88 11.80
CA PHE A 145 -15.36 1.68 13.01
C PHE A 145 -15.93 3.00 13.54
N PHE A 146 -15.10 4.03 13.70
CA PHE A 146 -15.56 5.35 14.14
C PHE A 146 -16.47 6.04 13.12
N GLY A 147 -16.20 5.90 11.82
CA GLY A 147 -17.09 6.36 10.76
C GLY A 147 -18.45 5.70 10.83
N GLY A 148 -18.49 4.37 11.03
CA GLY A 148 -19.73 3.63 11.25
C GLY A 148 -20.50 4.11 12.48
N LEU A 149 -19.81 4.35 13.61
CA LEU A 149 -20.43 4.91 14.82
C LEU A 149 -20.99 6.31 14.58
N ALA A 150 -20.27 7.18 13.87
CA ALA A 150 -20.72 8.52 13.54
C ALA A 150 -22.00 8.48 12.67
N VAL A 151 -22.05 7.58 11.69
CA VAL A 151 -23.25 7.35 10.87
C VAL A 151 -24.41 6.84 11.72
N LEU A 152 -24.17 5.89 12.62
CA LEU A 152 -25.19 5.35 13.52
C LEU A 152 -25.77 6.45 14.42
N LEU A 153 -24.91 7.27 15.03
CA LEU A 153 -25.32 8.41 15.85
C LEU A 153 -26.10 9.44 15.04
N ALA A 154 -25.67 9.71 13.81
CA ALA A 154 -26.39 10.61 12.89
C ALA A 154 -27.79 10.06 12.57
N CYS A 155 -27.94 8.76 12.31
CA CYS A 155 -29.22 8.10 12.08
C CYS A 155 -30.14 8.22 13.31
N ILE A 156 -29.61 8.01 14.53
CA ILE A 156 -30.39 8.17 15.77
C ILE A 156 -30.84 9.63 15.93
N GLY A 157 -29.94 10.60 15.71
CA GLY A 157 -30.27 12.02 15.80
C GLY A 157 -31.33 12.43 14.77
N LEU A 158 -31.23 11.92 13.55
CA LEU A 158 -32.18 12.19 12.47
C LEU A 158 -33.54 11.55 12.75
N TYR A 159 -33.56 10.33 13.32
CA TYR A 159 -34.80 9.70 13.81
C TYR A 159 -35.46 10.53 14.92
N GLY A 160 -34.68 11.00 15.90
CA GLY A 160 -35.18 11.86 16.98
C GLY A 160 -35.73 13.20 16.46
N LEU A 161 -35.01 13.86 15.55
CA LEU A 161 -35.44 15.11 14.92
C LEU A 161 -36.72 14.93 14.10
N MET A 162 -36.80 13.86 13.30
CA MET A 162 -37.99 13.56 12.50
C MET A 162 -39.17 13.19 13.39
N GLY A 163 -38.95 12.40 14.44
CA GLY A 163 -39.95 12.12 15.47
C GLY A 163 -40.51 13.43 16.04
N TYR A 164 -39.65 14.35 16.46
CA TYR A 164 -40.07 15.65 16.97
C TYR A 164 -40.89 16.47 15.95
N ILE A 165 -40.43 16.56 14.70
CA ILE A 165 -41.12 17.31 13.63
C ILE A 165 -42.51 16.71 13.36
N VAL A 166 -42.61 15.39 13.26
CA VAL A 166 -43.88 14.68 13.02
C VAL A 166 -44.83 14.92 14.19
N THR A 167 -44.38 14.80 15.44
CA THR A 167 -45.23 15.06 16.60
C THR A 167 -45.73 16.50 16.62
N ARG A 168 -44.93 17.47 16.19
CA ARG A 168 -45.33 18.88 16.09
C ARG A 168 -46.32 19.18 14.96
N GLN A 169 -46.37 18.33 13.92
CA GLN A 169 -47.29 18.44 12.78
C GLN A 169 -48.52 17.53 12.86
N THR A 170 -48.69 16.80 13.98
CA THR A 170 -49.84 15.90 14.20
C THR A 170 -51.20 16.58 14.02
N GLY A 171 -51.33 17.87 14.34
CA GLY A 171 -52.57 18.63 14.15
C GLY A 171 -52.99 18.80 12.68
N GLU A 172 -52.04 19.14 11.78
CA GLU A 172 -52.31 19.23 10.33
C GLU A 172 -52.52 17.86 9.69
N ILE A 173 -51.73 16.87 10.13
CA ILE A 173 -51.83 15.49 9.64
C ILE A 173 -53.19 14.89 10.05
N GLY A 174 -53.66 15.17 11.27
CA GLY A 174 -54.97 14.75 11.77
C GLY A 174 -56.13 15.36 11.00
N MET A 175 -56.07 16.66 10.68
CA MET A 175 -57.07 17.31 9.82
C MET A 175 -57.10 16.73 8.40
N ARG A 176 -55.92 16.50 7.77
CA ARG A 176 -55.85 15.87 6.45
C ARG A 176 -56.35 14.43 6.46
N SER A 177 -56.04 13.67 7.50
CA SER A 177 -56.53 12.29 7.64
C SER A 177 -58.05 12.26 7.85
N ALA A 178 -58.63 13.22 8.56
CA ALA A 178 -60.08 13.34 8.73
C ALA A 178 -60.81 13.74 7.42
N LEU A 179 -60.12 14.45 6.52
CA LEU A 179 -60.58 14.80 5.18
C LEU A 179 -60.39 13.67 4.14
N GLY A 180 -59.89 12.50 4.55
CA GLY A 180 -59.76 11.31 3.69
C GLY A 180 -58.44 11.19 2.93
N ALA A 181 -57.39 11.92 3.33
CA ALA A 181 -56.07 11.80 2.68
C ALA A 181 -55.48 10.39 2.82
N GLU A 182 -54.88 9.89 1.74
CA GLU A 182 -54.29 8.56 1.68
C GLU A 182 -53.03 8.48 2.56
N ARG A 183 -52.86 7.37 3.30
CA ARG A 183 -51.70 7.18 4.20
C ARG A 183 -50.35 7.27 3.47
N LEU A 184 -50.34 6.91 2.18
CA LEU A 184 -49.17 7.02 1.31
C LEU A 184 -48.73 8.47 1.07
N ASP A 185 -49.66 9.42 0.92
CA ASP A 185 -49.33 10.83 0.68
C ASP A 185 -48.63 11.47 1.88
N ILE A 186 -49.08 11.12 3.09
CA ILE A 186 -48.46 11.57 4.34
C ILE A 186 -47.05 10.98 4.46
N PHE A 187 -46.89 9.68 4.19
CA PHE A 187 -45.60 9.01 4.23
C PHE A 187 -44.62 9.59 3.19
N ALA A 188 -45.07 9.81 1.95
CA ALA A 188 -44.27 10.40 0.88
C ALA A 188 -43.81 11.83 1.22
N MET A 189 -44.67 12.63 1.86
CA MET A 189 -44.32 13.97 2.30
C MET A 189 -43.20 13.96 3.36
N VAL A 190 -43.27 13.07 4.35
CA VAL A 190 -42.22 12.94 5.38
C VAL A 190 -40.94 12.40 4.76
N MET A 191 -41.03 11.37 3.92
CA MET A 191 -39.87 10.78 3.25
C MET A 191 -39.13 11.80 2.37
N ARG A 192 -39.86 12.69 1.69
CA ARG A 192 -39.26 13.78 0.90
C ARG A 192 -38.46 14.75 1.76
N LYS A 193 -38.94 15.09 2.96
CA LYS A 193 -38.19 15.94 3.91
C LYS A 193 -36.92 15.25 4.39
N VAL A 194 -36.99 13.96 4.69
CA VAL A 194 -35.83 13.14 5.07
C VAL A 194 -34.81 13.10 3.93
N LEU A 195 -35.25 12.78 2.71
CA LEU A 195 -34.38 12.69 1.54
C LEU A 195 -33.69 14.01 1.21
N VAL A 196 -34.39 15.16 1.31
CA VAL A 196 -33.78 16.48 1.08
C VAL A 196 -32.70 16.77 2.12
N LEU A 197 -32.96 16.48 3.39
CA LEU A 197 -32.00 16.70 4.47
C LEU A 197 -30.75 15.81 4.31
N VAL A 198 -30.96 14.53 4.00
CA VAL A 198 -29.88 13.58 3.73
C VAL A 198 -29.09 13.99 2.49
N ALA A 199 -29.76 14.37 1.40
CA ALA A 199 -29.11 14.80 0.16
C ALA A 199 -28.25 16.05 0.39
N LEU A 200 -28.74 17.04 1.14
CA LEU A 200 -27.94 18.21 1.52
C LEU A 200 -26.72 17.81 2.36
N GLY A 201 -26.93 16.94 3.36
CA GLY A 201 -25.83 16.41 4.19
C GLY A 201 -24.76 15.69 3.36
N VAL A 202 -25.16 14.87 2.38
CA VAL A 202 -24.24 14.17 1.47
C VAL A 202 -23.54 15.15 0.53
N CYS A 203 -24.27 16.10 -0.05
CA CYS A 203 -23.73 17.12 -0.94
C CYS A 203 -22.69 18.01 -0.27
N VAL A 204 -22.77 18.22 1.04
CA VAL A 204 -21.75 18.97 1.82
C VAL A 204 -20.67 18.04 2.35
N GLY A 205 -21.06 16.88 2.88
CA GLY A 205 -20.16 15.93 3.53
C GLY A 205 -19.17 15.27 2.58
N VAL A 206 -19.60 14.88 1.38
CA VAL A 206 -18.71 14.24 0.38
C VAL A 206 -17.61 15.18 -0.09
N PRO A 207 -17.89 16.43 -0.51
CA PRO A 207 -16.83 17.39 -0.85
C PRO A 207 -15.91 17.70 0.33
N ALA A 208 -16.45 17.87 1.54
CA ALA A 208 -15.63 18.12 2.73
C ALA A 208 -14.70 16.94 3.04
N ALA A 209 -15.18 15.70 2.92
CA ALA A 209 -14.38 14.50 3.07
C ALA A 209 -13.27 14.42 2.01
N LEU A 210 -13.60 14.67 0.74
CA LEU A 210 -12.60 14.68 -0.34
C LEU A 210 -11.54 15.77 -0.15
N ALA A 211 -11.95 16.97 0.29
CA ALA A 211 -11.02 18.06 0.60
C ALA A 211 -10.09 17.69 1.77
N ALA A 212 -10.63 17.10 2.83
CA ALA A 212 -9.84 16.61 3.96
C ALA A 212 -8.87 15.49 3.53
N THR A 213 -9.32 14.53 2.71
CA THR A 213 -8.45 13.49 2.14
C THR A 213 -7.32 14.10 1.33
N ARG A 214 -7.59 15.11 0.50
CA ARG A 214 -6.57 15.81 -0.28
C ARG A 214 -5.55 16.53 0.61
N LEU A 215 -6.00 17.26 1.63
CA LEU A 215 -5.10 17.93 2.58
C LEU A 215 -4.22 16.93 3.32
N ILE A 216 -4.82 15.87 3.86
CA ILE A 216 -4.08 14.80 4.54
C ILE A 216 -3.08 14.16 3.59
N SER A 217 -3.47 13.93 2.33
CA SER A 217 -2.56 13.39 1.31
C SER A 217 -1.38 14.34 1.04
N SER A 218 -1.58 15.65 0.94
CA SER A 218 -0.48 16.60 0.68
C SER A 218 0.53 16.69 1.82
N TYR A 219 0.10 16.43 3.07
CA TYR A 219 1.03 16.40 4.22
C TYR A 219 1.72 15.04 4.40
N LEU A 220 1.18 13.97 3.81
CA LEU A 220 1.69 12.60 3.95
C LEU A 220 2.48 12.11 2.73
N PHE A 221 2.32 12.76 1.57
CA PHE A 221 3.01 12.45 0.30
C PHE A 221 3.82 13.66 -0.23
N GLY A 222 4.03 14.68 0.61
CA GLY A 222 4.96 15.77 0.34
C GLY A 222 6.40 15.32 0.40
#